data_AF-A0A1E1WSH2-F1
#
_entry.id   AF-A0A1E1WSH2-F1
#
_cell.length_a   1.000
_cell.length_b   1.000
_cell.length_c   1.000
_cell.angle_alpha   90.00
_cell.angle_beta   90.00
_cell.angle_gamma   90.00
#
_symmetry.space_group_name_H-M   'P 1'
#
loop_
_entity.id
_entity.type
_entity.pdbx_description
1 polymer ?
#
loop_
_entity_poly.entity_id
_entity_poly.type
_entity_poly.pdbx_seq_one_letter_code
_entity_poly.pdbx_strand_id
1 'polypeptide(L)'
;SGVIHSQRPTNRHLDISLDLIVYLKTSPQIVWERMMKRGRAEESEIPLEYLQQVHEAYESWLNSPNVGCEVLTIDANRGLDGVKEDLERYTYKILGGNHTN
;
A
#
# COMPACT_ATOMS: atom_id res chain seq x y z
N SER A 1 -5.73 57.61 -3.96
CA SER A 1 -4.63 56.63 -4.05
C SER A 1 -4.70 55.66 -2.89
N GLY A 2 -4.62 54.34 -3.15
CA GLY A 2 -4.31 53.32 -2.14
C GLY A 2 -5.42 52.31 -1.84
N VAL A 3 -5.51 51.27 -2.67
CA VAL A 3 -6.26 50.03 -2.41
C VAL A 3 -5.49 49.19 -1.39
N ILE A 4 -6.15 48.67 -0.35
CA ILE A 4 -5.64 47.52 0.42
C ILE A 4 -6.63 46.37 0.28
N HIS A 5 -6.43 45.61 -0.80
CA HIS A 5 -6.85 44.20 -0.88
C HIS A 5 -5.86 43.39 -0.02
N SER A 6 -6.37 42.65 0.97
CA SER A 6 -5.63 41.55 1.59
C SER A 6 -6.59 40.39 1.89
N GLN A 7 -7.14 39.80 0.83
CA GLN A 7 -7.48 38.39 0.87
C GLN A 7 -6.17 37.62 0.64
N ARG A 8 -5.57 37.05 1.70
CA ARG A 8 -4.56 36.01 1.53
C ARG A 8 -5.24 34.67 1.77
N PRO A 9 -5.41 33.79 0.76
CA PRO A 9 -5.81 32.43 1.02
C PRO A 9 -4.64 31.74 1.72
N THR A 10 -4.87 31.19 2.92
CA THR A 10 -3.91 30.31 3.56
C THR A 10 -3.91 29.00 2.79
N ASN A 11 -2.97 28.87 1.85
CA ASN A 11 -2.72 27.63 1.14
C ASN A 11 -2.18 26.61 2.15
N ARG A 12 -3.08 25.80 2.71
CA ARG A 12 -2.73 24.67 3.58
C ARG A 12 -2.16 23.57 2.69
N HIS A 13 -0.85 23.57 2.53
CA HIS A 13 -0.15 22.43 1.94
C HIS A 13 -0.23 21.30 2.97
N LEU A 14 -1.04 20.28 2.69
CA LEU A 14 -1.05 19.04 3.46
C LEU A 14 0.28 18.35 3.17
N ASP A 15 1.07 18.09 4.20
CA ASP A 15 2.22 17.22 4.06
C ASP A 15 1.71 15.79 3.80
N ILE A 16 2.16 15.21 2.70
CA ILE A 16 1.78 13.87 2.23
C ILE A 16 2.98 12.92 2.25
N SER A 17 4.04 13.27 2.97
CA SER A 17 5.17 12.36 3.20
C SER A 17 4.70 11.07 3.85
N LEU A 18 5.20 9.94 3.35
CA LEU A 18 4.90 8.63 3.89
C LEU A 18 6.02 8.20 4.83
N ASP A 19 5.69 7.71 6.02
CA ASP A 19 6.67 7.12 6.94
C ASP A 19 6.86 5.62 6.66
N LEU A 20 5.79 4.92 6.27
CA LEU A 20 5.75 3.48 6.10
C LEU A 20 4.76 3.06 5.00
N ILE A 21 5.19 2.14 4.14
CA ILE A 21 4.31 1.36 3.25
C ILE A 21 4.20 -0.06 3.78
N VAL A 22 2.97 -0.56 3.91
CA VAL A 22 2.71 -1.97 4.24
C VAL A 22 2.37 -2.72 2.95
N TYR A 23 3.26 -3.59 2.51
CA TYR A 23 3.11 -4.37 1.28
C TYR A 23 2.63 -5.80 1.57
N LEU A 24 1.38 -6.10 1.20
CA LEU A 24 0.83 -7.46 1.27
C LEU A 24 1.26 -8.24 0.02
N LYS A 25 2.37 -8.96 0.12
CA LYS A 25 2.95 -9.70 -1.00
C LYS A 25 2.22 -11.02 -1.23
N THR A 26 1.78 -11.29 -2.45
CA THR A 26 1.14 -12.55 -2.83
C THR A 26 1.54 -12.92 -4.26
N SER A 27 1.65 -14.21 -4.56
CA SER A 27 1.91 -14.69 -5.91
C SER A 27 0.72 -14.42 -6.84
N PRO A 28 0.96 -14.15 -8.13
CA PRO A 28 -0.11 -13.96 -9.12
C PRO A 28 -1.12 -15.11 -9.14
N GLN A 29 -0.65 -16.35 -8.98
CA GLN A 29 -1.48 -17.55 -8.99
C GLN A 29 -2.47 -17.56 -7.83
N ILE A 30 -2.01 -17.25 -6.61
CA ILE A 30 -2.88 -17.21 -5.43
C ILE A 30 -3.89 -16.07 -5.54
N VAL A 31 -3.48 -14.90 -6.07
CA VAL A 31 -4.41 -13.79 -6.32
C VAL A 31 -5.49 -14.21 -7.31
N TRP A 32 -5.11 -14.83 -8.42
CA TRP A 32 -6.04 -15.31 -9.45
C TRP A 32 -7.04 -16.33 -8.88
N GLU A 33 -6.57 -17.34 -8.15
CA GLU A 33 -7.44 -18.31 -7.48
C GLU A 33 -8.42 -17.66 -6.51
N ARG A 34 -7.98 -16.66 -5.73
CA ARG A 34 -8.84 -15.90 -4.82
C ARG A 34 -9.87 -15.06 -5.57
N MET A 35 -9.49 -14.44 -6.69
CA MET A 35 -10.42 -13.69 -7.56
C MET A 35 -11.53 -14.61 -8.10
N MET A 36 -11.15 -15.77 -8.63
CA MET A 36 -12.12 -16.76 -9.15
C MET A 36 -13.08 -17.24 -8.05
N LYS A 37 -12.58 -17.48 -6.84
CA LYS A 37 -13.42 -17.87 -5.69
C LYS A 37 -14.38 -16.77 -5.25
N ARG A 38 -14.01 -15.48 -5.38
CA ARG A 38 -14.88 -14.35 -5.03
C ARG A 38 -16.02 -14.16 -6.04
N GLY A 39 -15.82 -14.56 -7.30
CA GLY A 39 -16.88 -14.59 -8.32
C GLY A 39 -17.39 -13.22 -8.76
N ARG A 40 -16.55 -12.18 -8.70
CA ARG A 40 -16.89 -10.84 -9.20
C ARG A 40 -16.86 -10.81 -10.72
N ALA A 41 -17.95 -10.40 -11.35
CA ALA A 41 -18.10 -10.41 -12.80
C ALA A 41 -17.12 -9.46 -13.51
N GLU A 42 -16.73 -8.38 -12.85
CA GLU A 42 -15.73 -7.43 -13.33
C GLU A 42 -14.29 -7.96 -13.25
N GLU A 43 -14.04 -9.01 -12.46
CA GLU A 43 -12.71 -9.62 -12.27
C GLU A 43 -12.52 -10.92 -13.10
N SER A 44 -13.59 -11.48 -13.67
CA SER A 44 -13.56 -12.81 -14.31
C SER A 44 -12.77 -12.90 -15.61
N GLU A 45 -12.53 -11.77 -16.29
CA GLU A 45 -11.78 -11.73 -17.55
C GLU A 45 -10.31 -11.34 -17.36
N ILE A 46 -9.86 -11.10 -16.12
CA ILE A 46 -8.48 -10.68 -15.86
C ILE A 46 -7.53 -11.89 -16.06
N PRO A 47 -6.61 -11.81 -17.05
CA PRO A 47 -5.70 -12.92 -17.34
C PRO A 47 -4.59 -13.00 -16.29
N LEU A 48 -4.06 -14.20 -16.07
CA LEU A 48 -2.97 -14.42 -15.11
C LEU A 48 -1.71 -13.63 -15.49
N GLU A 49 -1.44 -13.49 -16.79
CA GLU A 49 -0.31 -12.74 -17.34
C GLU A 49 -0.36 -11.27 -16.93
N TYR A 50 -1.56 -10.69 -16.82
CA TYR A 50 -1.71 -9.33 -16.32
C TYR A 50 -1.33 -9.23 -14.84
N LEU A 51 -1.76 -10.18 -14.02
CA LEU A 51 -1.39 -10.24 -12.60
C LEU A 51 0.12 -10.43 -12.41
N GLN A 52 0.79 -11.16 -13.31
CA GLN A 52 2.25 -11.31 -13.31
C GLN A 52 2.95 -9.97 -13.58
N GLN A 53 2.52 -9.22 -14.61
CA GLN A 53 3.09 -7.91 -14.92
C GLN A 53 2.89 -6.91 -13.76
N VAL A 54 1.71 -6.92 -13.15
CA VAL A 54 1.42 -6.09 -11.98
C VAL A 54 2.33 -6.48 -10.81
N HIS A 55 2.49 -7.78 -10.55
CA HIS A 55 3.38 -8.27 -9.50
C HIS A 55 4.83 -7.82 -9.73
N GLU A 56 5.36 -7.98 -10.95
CA GLU A 56 6.71 -7.55 -11.31
C GLU A 56 6.91 -6.03 -11.13
N ALA A 57 5.91 -5.22 -11.50
CA ALA A 57 5.96 -3.78 -11.30
C ALA A 57 6.05 -3.40 -9.81
N TYR A 58 5.26 -4.05 -8.94
CA TYR A 58 5.33 -3.82 -7.49
C TYR A 58 6.62 -4.33 -6.87
N GLU A 59 7.12 -5.50 -7.29
CA GLU A 59 8.42 -6.01 -6.83
C GLU A 59 9.55 -5.08 -7.25
N SER A 60 9.53 -4.56 -8.48
CA SER A 60 10.53 -3.60 -8.95
C SER A 60 10.47 -2.28 -8.17
N TRP A 61 9.26 -1.79 -7.86
CA TRP A 61 9.09 -0.56 -7.11
C TRP A 61 9.47 -0.72 -5.65
N LEU A 62 8.88 -1.67 -4.93
CA LEU A 62 8.94 -1.74 -3.47
C LEU A 62 10.23 -2.37 -2.95
N ASN A 63 10.98 -3.11 -3.78
CA ASN A 63 12.35 -3.53 -3.46
C ASN A 63 13.41 -2.51 -3.91
N SER A 64 13.00 -1.38 -4.52
CA SER A 64 13.91 -0.32 -4.92
C SER A 64 14.51 0.37 -3.69
N PRO A 65 15.80 0.79 -3.72
CA PRO A 65 16.38 1.59 -2.65
C PRO A 65 15.75 2.98 -2.51
N ASN A 66 14.97 3.44 -3.50
CA ASN A 66 14.47 4.82 -3.60
C ASN A 66 12.95 4.95 -3.37
N VAL A 67 12.33 4.06 -2.59
CA VAL A 67 10.88 4.14 -2.30
C VAL A 67 10.51 5.40 -1.52
N GLY A 68 11.46 5.99 -0.80
CA GLY A 68 11.28 7.26 -0.07
C GLY A 68 10.73 7.10 1.35
N CYS A 69 10.39 5.88 1.77
CA CYS A 69 9.98 5.53 3.12
C CYS A 69 10.33 4.07 3.44
N GLU A 70 10.11 3.65 4.68
CA GLU A 70 10.26 2.24 5.03
C GLU A 70 9.18 1.39 4.35
N VAL A 71 9.52 0.15 3.96
CA VAL A 71 8.58 -0.83 3.42
C VAL A 71 8.53 -2.05 4.35
N LEU A 72 7.38 -2.31 4.94
CA LEU A 72 7.09 -3.54 5.67
C LEU A 72 6.38 -4.53 4.74
N THR A 73 7.04 -5.62 4.40
CA THR A 73 6.44 -6.69 3.58
C THR A 73 5.83 -7.77 4.45
N ILE A 74 4.57 -8.12 4.19
CA ILE A 74 3.85 -9.23 4.83
C ILE A 74 3.55 -10.30 3.79
N ASP A 75 3.85 -11.57 4.11
CA ASP A 75 3.55 -12.69 3.22
C ASP A 75 2.05 -13.03 3.25
N ALA A 76 1.32 -12.47 2.30
CA ALA A 76 -0.10 -12.70 2.11
C ALA A 76 -0.41 -13.92 1.22
N ASN A 77 0.58 -14.75 0.87
CA ASN A 77 0.32 -16.11 0.39
C ASN A 77 -0.31 -16.97 1.49
N ARG A 78 0.01 -16.67 2.76
CA ARG A 78 -0.65 -17.26 3.93
C ARG A 78 -2.16 -16.98 3.90
N GLY A 79 -2.94 -17.85 4.56
CA GLY A 79 -4.36 -17.61 4.79
C GLY A 79 -4.59 -16.37 5.67
N LEU A 80 -5.85 -15.94 5.78
CA LEU A 80 -6.24 -14.74 6.55
C LEU A 80 -5.71 -14.75 7.97
N ASP A 81 -5.72 -15.90 8.65
CA ASP A 81 -5.24 -16.01 10.03
C ASP A 81 -3.75 -15.72 10.17
N GLY A 82 -2.94 -16.18 9.21
CA GLY A 82 -1.50 -15.89 9.20
C GLY A 82 -1.20 -14.42 8.92
N VAL A 83 -1.94 -13.81 8.01
CA VAL A 83 -1.82 -12.37 7.74
C VAL A 83 -2.25 -11.54 8.95
N LYS A 84 -3.31 -11.95 9.66
CA LYS A 84 -3.74 -11.29 10.90
C LYS A 84 -2.67 -11.35 11.98
N GLU A 85 -2.06 -12.52 12.19
CA GLU A 85 -0.95 -12.69 13.14
C GLU A 85 0.20 -11.72 12.85
N ASP A 86 0.60 -11.59 11.58
CA ASP A 86 1.65 -10.66 11.17
C ASP A 86 1.24 -9.20 11.42
N LEU A 87 -0.01 -8.82 11.11
CA LEU A 87 -0.53 -7.48 11.37
C LEU A 87 -0.57 -7.16 12.87
N GLU A 88 -1.00 -8.10 13.71
CA GLU A 88 -0.99 -7.96 15.17
C GLU A 88 0.43 -7.76 15.69
N ARG A 89 1.38 -8.58 15.21
CA ARG A 89 2.81 -8.46 15.54
C ARG A 89 3.38 -7.09 15.17
N TYR A 90 2.98 -6.52 14.03
CA TYR A 90 3.48 -5.24 13.55
C TYR A 90 2.61 -4.04 13.91
N THR A 91 1.53 -4.21 14.68
CA THR A 91 0.55 -3.15 14.98
C THR A 91 1.21 -1.90 15.56
N TYR A 92 2.11 -2.04 16.53
CA TYR A 92 2.82 -0.90 17.13
C TYR A 92 3.61 -0.10 16.09
N LYS A 93 4.26 -0.78 15.15
CA LYS A 93 5.03 -0.14 14.08
C LYS A 93 4.12 0.54 13.06
N ILE A 94 3.07 -0.16 12.63
CA ILE A 94 2.10 0.36 11.65
C ILE A 94 1.38 1.60 12.18
N LEU A 95 1.10 1.66 13.48
CA LEU A 95 0.44 2.79 14.13
C LEU A 95 1.40 3.93 14.53
N GLY A 96 2.66 3.90 14.08
CA GLY A 96 3.60 5.00 14.33
C GLY A 96 4.14 5.05 15.77
N GLY A 97 4.26 3.90 16.43
CA GLY A 97 4.70 3.77 17.82
C GLY A 97 6.07 4.39 18.15
N ASN A 98 6.85 4.82 17.17
CA ASN A 98 8.13 5.52 17.37
C ASN A 98 8.01 7.05 17.51
N HIS A 99 6.80 7.64 17.51
CA HIS A 99 6.59 9.03 17.93
C HIS A 99 6.23 9.11 19.43
N THR A 100 7.09 8.60 20.30
CA THR A 100 7.12 9.03 21.69
C THR A 100 8.40 9.83 21.90
N ASN A 101 8.23 11.14 22.03
CA ASN A 101 9.19 12.07 22.61
C ASN A 101 9.65 11.55 23.99
#